data_AF-A0AAW7YXL8-F1
#
_entry.id   AF-A0AAW7YXL8-F1
#
_cell.length_a   1.000
_cell.length_b   1.000
_cell.length_c   1.000
_cell.angle_alpha   90.00
_cell.angle_beta   90.00
_cell.angle_gamma   90.00
#
_symmetry.space_group_name_H-M   'P 1'
#
loop_
_entity.id
_entity.type
_entity.pdbx_description
1 polymer ?
#
loop_
_entity_poly.entity_id
_entity_poly.type
_entity_poly.pdbx_seq_one_letter_code
_entity_poly.pdbx_strand_id
1 'polypeptide(L)'
;MNWNIENVNDAPVGDLLITGTVAQGQTLTADATGITDADGLSAFAYQWLRDGVAVSGETGQTDQLTQADVGDDMSVRIRYTDGFGA
;
A
#
# COMPACT_ATOMS: atom_id res chain seq x y z
N MET A 1 9.73 -30.72 31.73
CA MET A 1 9.65 -30.67 30.26
C MET A 1 9.34 -29.24 29.89
N ASN A 2 10.29 -28.54 29.28
CA ASN A 2 10.05 -27.24 28.65
C ASN A 2 9.90 -27.51 27.15
N TRP A 3 8.73 -27.20 26.60
CA TRP A 3 8.55 -27.14 25.15
C TRP A 3 8.86 -25.70 24.73
N ASN A 4 9.84 -25.52 23.84
CA ASN A 4 10.02 -24.25 23.13
C ASN A 4 8.99 -24.26 22.00
N ILE A 5 8.07 -23.30 21.99
CA ILE A 5 7.25 -23.03 20.81
C ILE A 5 8.04 -22.01 20.00
N GLU A 6 8.53 -22.42 18.85
CA GLU A 6 9.16 -21.52 17.90
C GLU A 6 8.08 -20.85 17.05
N ASN A 7 8.17 -19.53 16.91
CA ASN A 7 7.37 -18.80 15.93
C ASN A 7 7.84 -19.20 14.53
N VAL A 8 6.91 -19.51 13.63
CA VAL A 8 7.18 -19.83 12.22
C VAL A 8 6.70 -18.67 11.36
N ASN A 9 7.34 -18.44 10.20
CA ASN A 9 6.94 -17.35 9.32
C ASN A 9 5.51 -17.54 8.79
N ASP A 10 4.70 -16.49 8.92
CA ASP A 10 3.36 -16.36 8.36
C ASP A 10 3.40 -15.41 7.15
N ALA A 11 2.48 -15.59 6.19
CA ALA A 11 2.39 -14.70 5.03
C ALA A 11 1.37 -13.58 5.29
N PRO A 12 1.60 -12.34 4.78
CA PRO A 12 0.67 -11.24 4.97
C PRO A 12 -0.65 -11.49 4.24
N VAL A 13 -1.76 -11.05 4.84
CA VAL A 13 -3.12 -11.20 4.32
C VAL A 13 -3.85 -9.86 4.27
N GLY A 14 -4.89 -9.78 3.44
CA GLY A 14 -5.78 -8.63 3.35
C GLY A 14 -5.64 -7.82 2.06
N ASP A 15 -6.37 -6.71 1.99
CA ASP A 15 -6.55 -5.92 0.78
C ASP A 15 -5.97 -4.50 0.93
N LEU A 16 -5.43 -3.99 -0.18
CA LEU A 16 -5.13 -2.57 -0.37
C LEU A 16 -6.30 -1.91 -1.09
N LEU A 17 -6.96 -0.94 -0.45
CA LEU A 17 -8.07 -0.22 -1.04
C LEU A 17 -7.67 1.21 -1.41
N ILE A 18 -8.10 1.68 -2.58
CA ILE A 18 -8.04 3.10 -2.93
C ILE A 18 -9.42 3.70 -2.64
N THR A 19 -9.46 4.75 -1.83
CA THR A 19 -10.68 5.51 -1.52
C THR A 19 -10.57 6.93 -2.05
N GLY A 20 -11.72 7.59 -2.23
CA GLY A 20 -11.83 8.93 -2.83
C GLY A 20 -12.54 8.91 -4.17
N THR A 21 -12.74 10.10 -4.74
CA THR A 21 -13.36 10.27 -6.05
C THR A 21 -12.28 10.43 -7.10
N VAL A 22 -12.30 9.61 -8.16
CA VAL A 22 -11.36 9.73 -9.28
C VAL A 22 -11.79 10.89 -10.19
N ALA A 23 -11.44 12.12 -9.77
CA ALA A 23 -11.69 13.34 -10.52
C ALA A 23 -10.62 14.40 -10.22
N GLN A 24 -10.37 15.29 -11.18
CA GLN A 24 -9.45 16.41 -11.01
C GLN A 24 -9.73 17.22 -9.73
N GLY A 25 -8.68 17.54 -9.00
CA GLY A 25 -8.72 18.31 -7.76
C GLY A 25 -9.16 17.52 -6.53
N GLN A 26 -9.57 16.25 -6.69
CA GLN A 26 -9.88 15.36 -5.58
C GLN A 26 -8.64 14.64 -5.07
N THR A 27 -8.74 14.09 -3.87
CA THR A 27 -7.68 13.31 -3.25
C THR A 27 -8.06 11.83 -3.23
N LEU A 28 -7.13 10.99 -3.67
CA LEU A 28 -7.18 9.56 -3.46
C LEU A 28 -6.38 9.19 -2.21
N THR A 29 -6.85 8.19 -1.46
CA THR A 29 -6.16 7.67 -0.27
C THR A 29 -5.94 6.17 -0.43
N ALA A 30 -4.69 5.75 -0.25
CA ALA A 30 -4.32 4.34 -0.14
C ALA A 30 -4.57 3.85 1.30
N ASP A 31 -5.61 3.03 1.46
CA ASP A 31 -5.93 2.37 2.73
C ASP A 31 -5.32 0.97 2.75
N ALA A 32 -4.20 0.86 3.45
CA ALA A 32 -3.49 -0.40 3.69
C ALA A 32 -3.83 -1.00 5.07
N THR A 33 -4.82 -0.47 5.81
CA THR A 33 -5.15 -0.95 7.16
C THR A 33 -5.74 -2.35 7.19
N GLY A 34 -6.28 -2.81 6.06
CA GLY A 34 -6.74 -4.18 5.87
C GLY A 34 -5.60 -5.21 5.78
N ILE A 35 -4.35 -4.77 5.56
CA ILE A 35 -3.20 -5.66 5.43
C ILE A 35 -2.63 -5.93 6.82
N THR A 36 -2.59 -7.21 7.17
CA THR A 36 -2.11 -7.69 8.45
C THR A 36 -1.19 -8.87 8.27
N ASP A 37 -0.27 -9.02 9.19
CA ASP A 37 0.63 -10.15 9.28
C ASP A 37 0.82 -10.52 10.76
N ALA A 38 0.85 -11.82 11.06
CA ALA A 38 0.95 -12.31 12.43
C ALA A 38 2.34 -12.06 13.05
N ASP A 39 3.37 -12.01 12.20
CA ASP A 39 4.74 -11.66 12.56
C ASP A 39 4.97 -10.15 12.59
N GLY A 40 4.03 -9.40 12.02
CA GLY A 40 4.00 -7.96 12.00
C GLY A 40 4.53 -7.37 10.71
N LEU A 41 4.30 -6.07 10.54
CA LEU A 41 4.61 -5.34 9.31
C LEU A 41 5.44 -4.10 9.63
N SER A 42 6.42 -3.81 8.77
CA SER A 42 7.05 -2.49 8.76
C SER A 42 6.05 -1.40 8.36
N ALA A 43 6.48 -0.13 8.48
CA ALA A 43 5.76 0.96 7.85
C ALA A 43 5.66 0.73 6.32
N PHE A 44 4.51 1.08 5.74
CA PHE A 44 4.28 1.01 4.30
C PHE A 44 4.95 2.17 3.57
N ALA A 45 5.65 1.86 2.48
CA ALA A 45 6.14 2.83 1.51
C ALA A 45 5.22 2.83 0.29
N TYR A 46 4.77 4.01 -0.13
CA TYR A 46 3.80 4.19 -1.22
C TYR A 46 4.46 4.68 -2.50
N GLN A 47 3.86 4.34 -3.64
CA GLN A 47 4.16 4.92 -4.94
C GLN A 47 2.89 4.92 -5.77
N TRP A 48 2.41 6.11 -6.13
CA TRP A 48 1.29 6.25 -7.06
C TRP A 48 1.76 6.03 -8.50
N LEU A 49 0.86 5.48 -9.30
CA LEU A 49 1.09 5.18 -10.71
C LEU A 49 -0.04 5.74 -11.56
N ARG A 50 0.34 6.29 -12.71
CA ARG A 50 -0.53 6.76 -13.77
C ARG A 50 -0.30 5.84 -14.97
N ASP A 51 -1.34 5.13 -15.42
CA ASP A 51 -1.26 4.08 -16.44
C ASP A 51 -0.16 3.04 -16.15
N GLY A 52 0.01 2.70 -14.87
CA GLY A 52 1.03 1.75 -14.42
C GLY A 52 2.47 2.31 -14.39
N VAL A 53 2.69 3.58 -14.72
CA VAL A 53 3.98 4.26 -14.62
C VAL A 53 4.06 5.08 -13.33
N ALA A 54 5.17 4.95 -12.60
CA ALA A 54 5.36 5.69 -11.36
C ALA A 54 5.33 7.21 -11.56
N VAL A 55 4.49 7.90 -10.79
CA VAL A 55 4.44 9.36 -10.77
C VAL A 55 5.54 9.88 -9.83
N SER A 56 6.47 10.66 -10.37
CA SER A 56 7.63 11.16 -9.62
C SER A 56 7.21 12.04 -8.46
N GLY A 57 7.61 11.67 -7.24
CA GLY A 57 7.33 12.44 -6.03
C GLY A 57 6.05 12.05 -5.29
N GLU A 58 5.14 11.32 -5.94
CA GLU A 58 3.89 10.85 -5.31
C GLU A 58 4.13 9.56 -4.51
N THR A 59 4.78 9.73 -3.35
CA THR A 59 5.13 8.65 -2.42
C THR A 59 4.37 8.70 -1.10
N GLY A 60 3.37 9.58 -1.01
CA GLY A 60 2.50 9.71 0.15
C GLY A 60 1.40 8.65 0.17
N GLN A 61 0.78 8.47 1.34
CA GLN A 61 -0.44 7.67 1.47
C GLN A 61 -1.59 8.25 0.64
N THR A 62 -1.60 9.56 0.44
CA THR A 62 -2.58 10.29 -0.37
C THR A 62 -1.94 10.86 -1.62
N ASP A 63 -2.73 10.99 -2.68
CA ASP A 63 -2.37 11.67 -3.93
C ASP A 63 -3.48 12.65 -4.33
N GLN A 64 -3.10 13.85 -4.74
CA GLN A 64 -4.04 14.87 -5.20
C GLN A 64 -4.08 14.87 -6.72
N LEU A 65 -5.21 14.46 -7.29
CA LEU A 65 -5.37 14.39 -8.73
C LEU A 65 -5.30 15.76 -9.38
N THR A 66 -4.48 15.88 -10.39
CA THR A 66 -4.25 17.10 -11.16
C THR A 66 -4.91 17.01 -12.52
N GLN A 67 -4.77 18.07 -13.33
CA GLN A 67 -5.18 18.01 -14.74
C GLN A 67 -4.43 16.93 -15.52
N ALA A 68 -3.19 16.62 -15.11
CA ALA A 68 -2.33 15.68 -15.81
C ALA A 68 -2.74 14.21 -15.61
N ASP A 69 -3.71 13.94 -14.73
CA ASP A 69 -4.24 12.60 -14.43
C ASP A 69 -5.60 12.35 -15.11
N VAL A 70 -6.16 13.37 -15.78
CA VAL A 70 -7.49 13.26 -16.38
C VAL A 70 -7.44 12.36 -17.62
N GLY A 71 -8.16 11.23 -17.53
CA GLY A 71 -8.25 10.25 -18.61
C GLY A 71 -7.34 9.05 -18.44
N ASP A 72 -6.49 9.05 -17.41
CA ASP A 72 -5.54 7.98 -17.12
C ASP A 72 -6.04 7.09 -15.96
N ASP A 73 -5.55 5.86 -15.92
CA ASP A 73 -5.84 4.92 -14.83
C ASP A 73 -4.89 5.18 -13.65
N MET A 74 -5.48 5.55 -12.50
CA MET A 74 -4.74 5.78 -11.27
C MET A 74 -4.69 4.52 -10.40
N SER A 75 -3.48 4.15 -9.97
CA SER A 75 -3.24 3.01 -9.07
C SER A 75 -2.14 3.34 -8.05
N VAL A 76 -2.01 2.51 -7.02
CA VAL A 76 -0.96 2.66 -6.00
C VAL A 76 -0.31 1.32 -5.71
N ARG A 77 1.02 1.34 -5.55
CA ARG A 77 1.79 0.19 -5.08
C ARG A 77 2.36 0.52 -3.71
N ILE A 78 2.24 -0.44 -2.80
CA ILE A 78 2.90 -0.37 -1.50
C ILE A 78 4.07 -1.36 -1.41
N ARG A 79 5.01 -1.08 -0.53
CA ARG A 79 6.08 -2.00 -0.11
C ARG A 79 6.19 -2.00 1.40
N TYR A 80 6.48 -3.16 1.96
CA TYR A 80 6.69 -3.37 3.38
C TYR A 80 7.58 -4.61 3.57
N THR A 81 8.09 -4.77 4.78
CA THR A 81 8.81 -5.98 5.22
C THR A 81 7.92 -6.77 6.17
N ASP A 82 7.82 -8.06 5.92
CA ASP A 82 7.28 -9.08 6.84
C ASP A 82 8.26 -9.24 8.02
N GLY A 83 7.72 -9.18 9.24
CA GLY A 83 8.46 -9.17 10.50
C GLY A 83 9.31 -10.42 10.77
N PHE A 84 8.95 -11.57 10.19
CA PHE A 84 9.75 -12.79 10.27
C PHE A 84 10.34 -13.22 8.91
N GLY A 85 9.91 -12.54 7.84
CA GLY A 85 10.55 -12.47 6.53
C GLY A 85 10.05 -13.50 5.51
N ALA A 86 9.90 -13.05 4.25
CA ALA A 86 9.58 -13.91 3.11
C ALA A 86 10.78 -14.72 2.58
#